data_AF-A0A6Q2X3I0-F1
#
_entry.id   AF-A0A6Q2X3I0-F1
#
_cell.length_a   1.000
_cell.length_b   1.000
_cell.length_c   1.000
_cell.angle_alpha   90.00
_cell.angle_beta   90.00
_cell.angle_gamma   90.00
#
_symmetry.space_group_name_H-M   'P 1'
#
loop_
_entity.id
_entity.type
_entity.pdbx_description
1 polymer ?
#
loop_
_entity_poly.entity_id
_entity_poly.type
_entity_poly.pdbx_seq_one_letter_code
_entity_poly.pdbx_strand_id
1 'polypeptide(L)'
;MFYMGERSGLAPMRVLVTGGTGLVGRAIQHVVREERGIREGEEWIFLSSTDANLMDAGETREVFQKHQPTHVIHLAAMVGGLFKNMRANLDFWRNNIYINDNVLQAAHEVDAVRVVSCLSTCIFPDKTTYPIDETMIHNGPPHKSNFGYSYAKRMLDVYNRAYHDQERGRFYTAVIPTNVFGPHDNFNIKDGHVLPGLIHKAYIAQKEGSPLVVWGSGTPRRQFIYSLDLARLFLWVLTEYQEVEPIILSVGEEEEVSIKEAAEAVVEVMRFKGQVTYDTTKADGQFKKTASNAKLRQYCPSFTFTPFKQALKETCDWFVANYDSARK
;
A
#
# COMPACT_ATOMS: atom_id res chain seq x y z
N MET A 1 -21.01 17.60 10.92
CA MET A 1 -22.15 18.17 10.20
C MET A 1 -21.59 18.83 8.95
N PHE A 2 -21.43 18.08 7.86
CA PHE A 2 -20.85 18.61 6.62
C PHE A 2 -21.96 19.19 5.75
N TYR A 3 -21.75 20.42 5.30
CA TYR A 3 -22.64 21.20 4.44
C TYR A 3 -23.03 20.40 3.19
N MET A 4 -24.33 20.10 3.03
CA MET A 4 -24.92 19.62 1.79
C MET A 4 -25.19 20.83 0.89
N GLY A 5 -24.21 21.19 0.06
CA GLY A 5 -24.44 22.07 -1.09
C GLY A 5 -24.86 21.23 -2.28
N GLU A 6 -26.05 21.50 -2.82
CA GLU A 6 -26.55 20.93 -4.08
C GLU A 6 -25.53 21.14 -5.20
N ARG A 7 -25.00 20.05 -5.77
CA ARG A 7 -24.18 20.07 -6.99
C ARG A 7 -25.01 19.55 -8.15
N SER A 8 -25.69 20.45 -8.86
CA SER A 8 -26.30 20.16 -10.15
C SER A 8 -25.22 19.98 -11.23
N GLY A 9 -25.23 18.83 -11.93
CA GLY A 9 -24.50 18.63 -13.18
C GLY A 9 -23.04 18.17 -13.12
N LEU A 10 -22.63 17.36 -12.13
CA LEU A 10 -21.30 16.73 -12.17
C LEU A 10 -21.25 15.67 -13.28
N ALA A 11 -20.27 15.78 -14.17
CA ALA A 11 -19.95 14.70 -15.12
C ALA A 11 -19.68 13.40 -14.32
N PRO A 12 -20.13 12.24 -14.81
CA PRO A 12 -20.00 10.99 -14.07
C PRO A 12 -18.54 10.65 -13.77
N MET A 13 -18.24 10.30 -12.52
CA MET A 13 -16.92 9.89 -12.07
C MET A 13 -16.78 8.38 -12.18
N ARG A 14 -15.97 7.90 -13.14
CA ARG A 14 -15.63 6.48 -13.28
C ARG A 14 -14.24 6.23 -12.75
N VAL A 15 -14.15 5.52 -11.63
CA VAL A 15 -12.90 5.21 -10.95
C VAL A 15 -12.47 3.79 -11.25
N LEU A 16 -11.37 3.64 -12.00
CA LEU A 16 -10.73 2.35 -12.25
C LEU A 16 -9.66 2.09 -11.19
N VAL A 17 -9.77 0.97 -10.47
CA VAL A 17 -8.82 0.55 -9.44
C VAL A 17 -8.07 -0.69 -9.93
N THR A 18 -6.84 -0.50 -10.39
CA THR A 18 -5.96 -1.63 -10.74
C THR A 18 -5.46 -2.31 -9.47
N GLY A 19 -5.33 -3.65 -9.47
CA GLY A 19 -4.93 -4.39 -8.25
C GLY A 19 -6.02 -4.39 -7.17
N GLY A 20 -7.28 -4.23 -7.58
CA GLY A 20 -8.46 -4.11 -6.72
C GLY A 20 -8.73 -5.33 -5.85
N THR A 21 -8.18 -6.49 -6.16
CA THR A 21 -8.36 -7.72 -5.36
C THR A 21 -7.29 -7.93 -4.27
N GLY A 22 -6.26 -7.07 -4.22
CA GLY A 22 -5.24 -7.08 -3.17
C GLY A 22 -5.70 -6.41 -1.87
N LEU A 23 -4.82 -6.38 -0.86
CA LEU A 23 -5.05 -5.78 0.46
C LEU A 23 -5.68 -4.38 0.37
N VAL A 24 -4.98 -3.44 -0.27
CA VAL A 24 -5.43 -2.03 -0.38
C VAL A 24 -6.69 -1.92 -1.24
N GLY A 25 -6.78 -2.70 -2.32
CA GLY A 25 -7.95 -2.71 -3.19
C GLY A 25 -9.21 -3.19 -2.47
N ARG A 26 -9.12 -4.26 -1.67
CA ARG A 26 -10.22 -4.77 -0.84
C ARG A 26 -10.62 -3.79 0.26
N ALA A 27 -9.66 -3.11 0.87
CA ALA A 27 -9.96 -2.05 1.83
C ALA A 27 -10.71 -0.88 1.19
N ILE A 28 -10.31 -0.44 -0.01
CA ILE A 28 -11.04 0.59 -0.77
C ILE A 28 -12.44 0.10 -1.14
N GLN A 29 -12.61 -1.16 -1.59
CA GLN A 29 -13.94 -1.74 -1.83
C GLN A 29 -14.82 -1.65 -0.58
N HIS A 30 -14.28 -2.01 0.59
CA HIS A 30 -15.01 -1.97 1.85
C HIS A 30 -15.44 -0.55 2.20
N VAL A 31 -14.51 0.42 2.22
CA VAL A 31 -14.83 1.82 2.56
C VAL A 31 -15.82 2.44 1.58
N VAL A 32 -15.69 2.16 0.28
CA VAL A 32 -16.60 2.68 -0.75
C VAL A 32 -18.02 2.11 -0.59
N ARG A 33 -18.16 0.81 -0.31
CA ARG A 33 -19.46 0.13 -0.27
C ARG A 33 -20.15 0.24 1.08
N GLU A 34 -19.41 0.04 2.17
CA GLU A 34 -19.97 -0.16 3.50
C GLU A 34 -19.90 1.10 4.38
N GLU A 35 -18.89 1.96 4.21
CA GLU A 35 -18.72 3.12 5.10
C GLU A 35 -19.31 4.42 4.53
N ARG A 36 -19.02 4.74 3.27
CA ARG A 36 -19.48 6.01 2.65
C ARG A 36 -20.66 5.85 1.69
N GLY A 37 -20.86 4.64 1.17
CA GLY A 37 -21.77 4.35 0.06
C GLY A 37 -21.29 4.90 -1.29
N ILE A 38 -21.76 4.30 -2.38
CA ILE A 38 -21.51 4.83 -3.73
C ILE A 38 -22.42 6.05 -3.94
N ARG A 39 -21.83 7.19 -4.27
CA ARG A 39 -22.58 8.44 -4.53
C ARG A 39 -23.19 8.42 -5.92
N GLU A 40 -24.27 9.15 -6.10
CA GLU A 40 -24.90 9.32 -7.42
C GLU A 40 -23.88 9.87 -8.43
N GLY A 41 -23.82 9.27 -9.61
CA GLY A 41 -22.84 9.62 -10.65
C GLY A 41 -21.44 9.03 -10.46
N GLU A 42 -21.20 8.21 -9.43
CA GLU A 42 -19.94 7.47 -9.27
C GLU A 42 -20.05 6.01 -9.70
N GLU A 43 -19.06 5.54 -10.47
CA GLU A 43 -18.88 4.13 -10.82
C GLU A 43 -17.50 3.67 -10.38
N TRP A 44 -17.41 2.50 -9.76
CA TRP A 44 -16.16 1.94 -9.24
C TRP A 44 -15.87 0.57 -9.87
N ILE A 45 -14.78 0.50 -10.64
CA ILE A 45 -14.35 -0.71 -11.35
C ILE A 45 -13.07 -1.23 -10.70
N PHE A 46 -13.13 -2.41 -10.08
CA PHE A 46 -11.99 -3.02 -9.40
C PHE A 46 -11.42 -4.16 -10.23
N LEU A 47 -10.24 -3.93 -10.84
CA LEU A 47 -9.59 -4.91 -11.70
C LEU A 47 -8.67 -5.85 -10.91
N SER A 48 -8.53 -7.05 -11.43
CA SER A 48 -7.58 -8.07 -11.05
C SER A 48 -6.79 -8.54 -12.28
N SER A 49 -5.84 -9.45 -12.06
CA SER A 49 -5.09 -10.06 -13.17
C SER A 49 -5.94 -10.97 -14.07
N THR A 50 -7.16 -11.33 -13.68
CA THR A 50 -8.08 -12.08 -14.57
C THR A 50 -8.83 -11.17 -15.52
N ASP A 51 -8.83 -9.85 -15.27
CA ASP A 51 -9.51 -8.87 -16.11
C ASP A 51 -8.58 -8.33 -17.21
N ALA A 52 -7.29 -8.15 -16.90
CA ALA A 52 -6.23 -7.83 -17.85
C ALA A 52 -4.85 -8.13 -17.26
N ASN A 53 -3.93 -8.66 -18.07
CA ASN A 53 -2.52 -8.70 -17.74
C ASN A 53 -1.88 -7.32 -17.98
N LEU A 54 -1.65 -6.55 -16.91
CA LEU A 54 -1.12 -5.19 -17.02
C LEU A 54 0.35 -5.10 -17.50
N MET A 55 1.06 -6.23 -17.63
CA MET A 55 2.37 -6.25 -18.32
C MET A 55 2.21 -6.21 -19.85
N ASP A 56 1.04 -6.59 -20.37
CA ASP A 56 0.72 -6.52 -21.78
C ASP A 56 0.07 -5.17 -22.11
N ALA A 57 0.67 -4.45 -23.05
CA ALA A 57 0.21 -3.11 -23.43
C ALA A 57 -1.13 -3.15 -24.20
N GLY A 58 -1.40 -4.23 -24.94
CA GLY A 58 -2.65 -4.42 -25.68
C GLY A 58 -3.81 -4.64 -24.72
N GLU A 59 -3.69 -5.62 -23.81
CA GLU A 59 -4.71 -5.92 -22.80
C GLU A 59 -4.97 -4.71 -21.88
N THR A 60 -3.91 -3.98 -21.50
CA THR A 60 -4.07 -2.76 -20.69
C THR A 60 -4.85 -1.69 -21.44
N ARG A 61 -4.53 -1.45 -22.72
CA ARG A 61 -5.27 -0.48 -23.54
C ARG A 61 -6.73 -0.88 -23.70
N GLU A 62 -7.00 -2.15 -23.98
CA GLU A 62 -8.37 -2.66 -24.17
C GLU A 62 -9.24 -2.45 -22.93
N VAL A 63 -8.73 -2.76 -21.73
CA VAL A 63 -9.52 -2.59 -20.50
C VAL A 63 -9.78 -1.11 -20.18
N PHE A 64 -8.82 -0.22 -20.46
CA PHE A 64 -9.01 1.22 -20.31
C PHE A 64 -10.03 1.76 -21.34
N GLN A 65 -9.94 1.32 -22.59
CA GLN A 65 -10.90 1.72 -23.64
C GLN A 65 -12.32 1.22 -23.34
N LYS A 66 -12.47 0.03 -22.76
CA LYS A 66 -13.75 -0.54 -22.36
C LYS A 66 -14.44 0.28 -21.26
N HIS A 67 -13.69 0.69 -20.24
CA HIS A 67 -14.26 1.35 -19.05
C HIS A 67 -14.24 2.87 -19.11
N GLN A 68 -13.42 3.48 -19.97
CA GLN A 68 -13.29 4.94 -20.15
C GLN A 68 -13.17 5.69 -18.81
N PRO A 69 -12.24 5.30 -17.92
CA PRO A 69 -12.13 5.90 -16.60
C PRO A 69 -11.81 7.38 -16.67
N THR A 70 -12.49 8.19 -15.84
CA THR A 70 -12.08 9.58 -15.61
C THR A 70 -11.01 9.66 -14.52
N HIS A 71 -10.97 8.67 -13.63
CA HIS A 71 -10.07 8.62 -12.48
C HIS A 71 -9.47 7.21 -12.35
N VAL A 72 -8.21 7.13 -11.94
CA VAL A 72 -7.52 5.85 -11.73
C VAL A 72 -6.87 5.82 -10.35
N ILE A 73 -7.11 4.75 -9.60
CA ILE A 73 -6.27 4.37 -8.46
C ILE A 73 -5.37 3.22 -8.92
N HIS A 74 -4.07 3.45 -9.00
CA HIS A 74 -3.10 2.47 -9.46
C HIS A 74 -2.40 1.74 -8.31
N LEU A 75 -2.93 0.56 -7.95
CA LEU A 75 -2.39 -0.29 -6.87
C LEU A 75 -1.68 -1.54 -7.40
N ALA A 76 -1.91 -1.92 -8.67
CA ALA A 76 -1.30 -3.10 -9.25
C ALA A 76 0.23 -3.00 -9.26
N ALA A 77 0.88 -4.06 -8.80
CA ALA A 77 2.33 -4.19 -8.80
C ALA A 77 2.72 -5.66 -8.68
N MET A 78 3.88 -6.03 -9.22
CA MET A 78 4.55 -7.24 -8.78
C MET A 78 5.16 -6.95 -7.40
N VAL A 79 4.61 -7.58 -6.35
CA VAL A 79 4.94 -7.34 -4.94
C VAL A 79 5.39 -8.61 -4.22
N GLY A 80 6.16 -8.45 -3.14
CA GLY A 80 6.59 -9.51 -2.26
C GLY A 80 7.32 -8.99 -1.02
N GLY A 81 7.53 -9.85 -0.03
CA GLY A 81 8.34 -9.57 1.14
C GLY A 81 9.84 -9.44 0.83
N LEU A 82 10.64 -9.15 1.86
CA LEU A 82 12.08 -8.87 1.75
C LEU A 82 12.83 -9.97 0.98
N PHE A 83 12.64 -11.23 1.38
CA PHE A 83 13.36 -12.37 0.78
C PHE A 83 12.97 -12.66 -0.68
N LYS A 84 11.73 -12.34 -1.08
CA LYS A 84 11.32 -12.48 -2.49
C LYS A 84 11.98 -11.42 -3.36
N ASN A 85 12.00 -10.17 -2.91
CA ASN A 85 12.67 -9.07 -3.62
C ASN A 85 14.16 -9.33 -3.83
N MET A 86 14.87 -9.79 -2.79
CA MET A 86 16.31 -10.07 -2.86
C MET A 86 16.68 -11.07 -3.96
N ARG A 87 15.80 -12.04 -4.25
CA ARG A 87 16.05 -13.10 -5.23
C ARG A 87 15.73 -12.73 -6.67
N ALA A 88 14.90 -11.71 -6.91
CA ALA A 88 14.28 -11.46 -8.22
C ALA A 88 14.32 -9.99 -8.66
N ASN A 89 15.38 -9.24 -8.32
CA ASN A 89 15.46 -7.79 -8.60
C ASN A 89 15.21 -7.43 -10.08
N LEU A 90 15.69 -8.24 -11.04
CA LEU A 90 15.44 -7.99 -12.46
C LEU A 90 13.94 -8.10 -12.81
N ASP A 91 13.27 -9.14 -12.34
CA ASP A 91 11.83 -9.36 -12.59
C ASP A 91 11.00 -8.25 -11.94
N PHE A 92 11.32 -7.91 -10.69
CA PHE A 92 10.67 -6.80 -9.99
C PHE A 92 10.86 -5.47 -10.73
N TRP A 93 12.04 -5.21 -11.29
CA TRP A 93 12.28 -4.03 -12.12
C TRP A 93 11.42 -4.08 -13.40
N ARG A 94 11.61 -5.09 -14.25
CA ARG A 94 11.00 -5.14 -15.59
C ARG A 94 9.48 -5.17 -15.51
N ASN A 95 8.92 -6.03 -14.67
CA ASN A 95 7.48 -6.22 -14.61
C ASN A 95 6.78 -4.98 -14.06
N ASN A 96 7.34 -4.33 -13.04
CA ASN A 96 6.75 -3.10 -12.52
C ASN A 96 6.93 -1.93 -13.49
N ILE A 97 8.05 -1.81 -14.22
CA ILE A 97 8.18 -0.80 -15.27
C ILE A 97 7.10 -0.98 -16.34
N TYR A 98 6.90 -2.20 -16.86
CA TYR A 98 5.84 -2.45 -17.85
C TYR A 98 4.45 -2.14 -17.32
N ILE A 99 4.12 -2.62 -16.12
CA ILE A 99 2.82 -2.34 -15.49
C ILE A 99 2.59 -0.83 -15.34
N ASN A 100 3.57 -0.11 -14.81
CA ASN A 100 3.47 1.31 -14.53
C ASN A 100 3.34 2.12 -15.84
N ASP A 101 4.19 1.82 -16.83
CA ASP A 101 4.20 2.49 -18.14
C ASP A 101 2.87 2.28 -18.87
N ASN A 102 2.43 1.02 -18.98
CA ASN A 102 1.17 0.67 -19.65
C ASN A 102 -0.03 1.34 -19.00
N VAL A 103 -0.13 1.33 -17.67
CA VAL A 103 -1.26 1.92 -16.94
C VAL A 103 -1.30 3.44 -17.10
N LEU A 104 -0.16 4.12 -16.94
CA LEU A 104 -0.12 5.59 -17.06
C LEU A 104 -0.36 6.04 -18.50
N GLN A 105 0.20 5.33 -19.48
CA GLN A 105 -0.04 5.60 -20.90
C GLN A 105 -1.49 5.32 -21.28
N ALA A 106 -2.10 4.22 -20.84
CA ALA A 106 -3.50 3.92 -21.15
C ALA A 106 -4.46 4.90 -20.46
N ALA A 107 -4.17 5.30 -19.22
CA ALA A 107 -4.89 6.39 -18.53
C ALA A 107 -4.76 7.69 -19.32
N HIS A 108 -3.59 7.92 -19.92
CA HIS A 108 -3.35 9.08 -20.74
C HIS A 108 -4.20 9.06 -22.04
N GLU A 109 -4.17 7.95 -22.77
CA GLU A 109 -4.89 7.77 -24.04
C GLU A 109 -6.42 7.89 -23.94
N VAL A 110 -7.01 7.65 -22.77
CA VAL A 110 -8.46 7.79 -22.52
C VAL A 110 -8.82 9.08 -21.77
N ASP A 111 -7.89 10.03 -21.68
CA ASP A 111 -8.08 11.33 -21.04
C ASP A 111 -8.54 11.26 -19.57
N ALA A 112 -8.00 10.29 -18.81
CA ALA A 112 -8.21 10.25 -17.38
C ALA A 112 -7.64 11.51 -16.72
N VAL A 113 -8.49 12.29 -16.06
CA VAL A 113 -8.13 13.59 -15.47
C VAL A 113 -7.26 13.45 -14.23
N ARG A 114 -7.35 12.31 -13.54
CA ARG A 114 -6.60 12.04 -12.31
C ARG A 114 -6.11 10.60 -12.23
N VAL A 115 -4.86 10.44 -11.83
CA VAL A 115 -4.28 9.15 -11.49
C VAL A 115 -3.59 9.26 -10.13
N VAL A 116 -3.92 8.35 -9.20
CA VAL A 116 -3.25 8.22 -7.90
C VAL A 116 -2.55 6.88 -7.85
N SER A 117 -1.24 6.90 -8.02
CA SER A 117 -0.38 5.71 -7.94
C SER A 117 0.02 5.38 -6.50
N CYS A 118 0.38 4.13 -6.25
CA CYS A 118 0.86 3.68 -4.94
C CYS A 118 2.37 3.40 -4.96
N LEU A 119 3.11 4.23 -4.22
CA LEU A 119 4.54 4.08 -3.95
C LEU A 119 4.76 3.25 -2.66
N SER A 120 5.95 3.34 -2.07
CA SER A 120 6.29 2.66 -0.82
C SER A 120 7.49 3.34 -0.16
N THR A 121 7.58 3.33 1.17
CA THR A 121 8.77 3.85 1.87
C THR A 121 10.07 3.10 1.58
N CYS A 122 10.01 1.91 0.96
CA CYS A 122 11.23 1.22 0.52
C CYS A 122 11.92 1.89 -0.69
N ILE A 123 11.30 2.90 -1.30
CA ILE A 123 11.92 3.66 -2.38
C ILE A 123 12.93 4.68 -1.87
N PHE A 124 12.87 5.10 -0.60
CA PHE A 124 13.75 6.16 -0.10
C PHE A 124 15.23 5.73 -0.08
N PRO A 125 16.17 6.70 -0.09
CA PRO A 125 17.59 6.39 -0.03
C PRO A 125 17.95 5.55 1.20
N ASP A 126 18.88 4.61 1.02
CA ASP A 126 19.38 3.76 2.12
C ASP A 126 20.11 4.58 3.18
N LYS A 127 21.01 5.45 2.72
CA LYS A 127 21.75 6.41 3.54
C LYS A 127 21.02 7.74 3.49
N THR A 128 20.25 8.02 4.54
CA THR A 128 19.39 9.20 4.64
C THR A 128 19.35 9.73 6.08
N THR A 129 18.94 10.99 6.22
CA THR A 129 18.51 11.55 7.52
C THR A 129 17.08 11.14 7.82
N TYR A 130 16.69 11.22 9.10
CA TYR A 130 15.33 10.90 9.56
C TYR A 130 14.73 12.10 10.31
N PRO A 131 13.40 12.29 10.26
CA PRO A 131 12.46 11.52 9.43
C PRO A 131 12.66 11.77 7.92
N ILE A 132 12.26 10.82 7.07
CA ILE A 132 12.21 11.03 5.62
C ILE A 132 10.89 11.72 5.23
N ASP A 133 10.95 12.67 4.32
CA ASP A 133 9.80 13.35 3.73
C ASP A 133 9.75 13.16 2.21
N GLU A 134 8.69 13.66 1.56
CA GLU A 134 8.41 13.46 0.14
C GLU A 134 9.46 14.08 -0.79
N THR A 135 10.21 15.09 -0.32
CA THR A 135 11.27 15.73 -1.10
C THR A 135 12.51 14.85 -1.23
N MET A 136 12.65 13.84 -0.37
CA MET A 136 13.86 13.03 -0.24
C MET A 136 13.89 11.77 -1.12
N ILE A 137 12.82 11.49 -1.88
CA ILE A 137 12.65 10.24 -2.67
C ILE A 137 13.88 9.93 -3.53
N HIS A 138 14.46 10.94 -4.18
CA HIS A 138 15.55 10.78 -5.15
C HIS A 138 16.95 11.14 -4.63
N ASN A 139 17.10 11.44 -3.34
CA ASN A 139 18.35 11.95 -2.74
C ASN A 139 19.39 10.87 -2.44
N GLY A 140 19.60 9.94 -3.38
CA GLY A 140 20.55 8.84 -3.27
C GLY A 140 19.93 7.47 -3.56
N PRO A 141 20.76 6.41 -3.67
CA PRO A 141 20.28 5.08 -4.06
C PRO A 141 19.44 4.41 -2.96
N PRO A 142 18.41 3.62 -3.31
CA PRO A 142 17.66 2.81 -2.35
C PRO A 142 18.50 1.63 -1.84
N HIS A 143 18.00 0.92 -0.82
CA HIS A 143 18.69 -0.25 -0.26
C HIS A 143 18.84 -1.37 -1.30
N LYS A 144 20.00 -2.03 -1.30
CA LYS A 144 20.39 -3.03 -2.31
C LYS A 144 19.51 -4.30 -2.31
N SER A 145 18.78 -4.58 -1.23
CA SER A 145 17.95 -5.79 -1.14
C SER A 145 16.80 -5.84 -2.14
N ASN A 146 16.29 -4.69 -2.57
CA ASN A 146 15.08 -4.59 -3.38
C ASN A 146 15.16 -3.43 -4.39
N PHE A 147 16.38 -3.11 -4.84
CA PHE A 147 16.63 -1.96 -5.70
C PHE A 147 15.79 -1.98 -6.99
N GLY A 148 15.54 -3.16 -7.57
CA GLY A 148 14.74 -3.28 -8.80
C GLY A 148 13.30 -2.80 -8.60
N TYR A 149 12.65 -3.24 -7.53
CA TYR A 149 11.33 -2.74 -7.14
C TYR A 149 11.37 -1.26 -6.76
N SER A 150 12.36 -0.85 -5.95
CA SER A 150 12.47 0.52 -5.45
C SER A 150 12.62 1.52 -6.60
N TYR A 151 13.52 1.26 -7.55
CA TYR A 151 13.68 2.14 -8.71
C TYR A 151 12.45 2.13 -9.62
N ALA A 152 11.83 0.96 -9.87
CA ALA A 152 10.62 0.91 -10.69
C ALA A 152 9.48 1.77 -10.09
N LYS A 153 9.35 1.78 -8.76
CA LYS A 153 8.42 2.67 -8.07
C LYS A 153 8.87 4.13 -8.11
N ARG A 154 10.16 4.46 -7.95
CA ARG A 154 10.64 5.85 -8.14
C ARG A 154 10.31 6.41 -9.53
N MET A 155 10.33 5.57 -10.57
CA MET A 155 9.99 6.02 -11.92
C MET A 155 8.52 6.43 -12.05
N LEU A 156 7.60 5.94 -11.22
CA LEU A 156 6.22 6.46 -11.19
C LEU A 156 6.17 7.96 -10.85
N ASP A 157 6.96 8.42 -9.87
CA ASP A 157 7.03 9.85 -9.55
C ASP A 157 7.62 10.66 -10.72
N VAL A 158 8.61 10.10 -11.43
CA VAL A 158 9.17 10.74 -12.63
C VAL A 158 8.12 10.82 -13.75
N TYR A 159 7.38 9.74 -14.02
CA TYR A 159 6.27 9.76 -14.97
C TYR A 159 5.22 10.80 -14.60
N ASN A 160 4.79 10.84 -13.33
CA ASN A 160 3.79 11.78 -12.84
C ASN A 160 4.21 13.24 -13.14
N ARG A 161 5.45 13.60 -12.82
CA ARG A 161 6.02 14.93 -13.09
C ARG A 161 6.08 15.21 -14.59
N ALA A 162 6.57 14.27 -15.40
CA ALA A 162 6.70 14.43 -16.84
C ALA A 162 5.33 14.62 -17.54
N TYR A 163 4.33 13.82 -17.19
CA TYR A 163 2.97 13.99 -17.70
C TYR A 163 2.38 15.34 -17.30
N HIS A 164 2.59 15.77 -16.06
CA HIS A 164 2.09 17.06 -15.62
C HIS A 164 2.71 18.23 -16.38
N ASP A 165 4.04 18.22 -16.54
CA ASP A 165 4.79 19.30 -17.19
C ASP A 165 4.44 19.43 -18.68
N GLN A 166 4.28 18.32 -19.39
CA GLN A 166 4.02 18.30 -20.83
C GLN A 166 2.55 18.52 -21.19
N GLU A 167 1.63 17.88 -20.45
CA GLU A 167 0.23 17.74 -20.86
C GLU A 167 -0.74 18.73 -20.20
N ARG A 168 -0.20 19.73 -19.47
CA ARG A 168 -0.89 20.91 -18.91
C ARG A 168 -2.38 20.67 -18.59
N GLY A 169 -2.65 19.87 -17.56
CA GLY A 169 -4.02 19.60 -17.11
C GLY A 169 -4.26 18.22 -16.49
N ARG A 170 -3.30 17.29 -16.64
CA ARG A 170 -3.37 15.96 -16.03
C ARG A 170 -2.82 16.01 -14.60
N PHE A 171 -3.60 15.52 -13.63
CA PHE A 171 -3.18 15.41 -12.23
C PHE A 171 -2.79 13.98 -11.90
N TYR A 172 -1.57 13.61 -12.26
CA TYR A 172 -0.99 12.32 -11.89
C TYR A 172 -0.13 12.53 -10.66
N THR A 173 -0.45 11.81 -9.59
CA THR A 173 0.21 11.92 -8.30
C THR A 173 0.40 10.53 -7.71
N ALA A 174 1.01 10.46 -6.53
CA ALA A 174 1.14 9.22 -5.83
C ALA A 174 1.04 9.37 -4.32
N VAL A 175 0.70 8.28 -3.65
CA VAL A 175 0.77 8.17 -2.20
C VAL A 175 1.90 7.25 -1.79
N ILE A 176 2.51 7.53 -0.64
CA ILE A 176 3.61 6.74 -0.07
C ILE A 176 3.12 6.15 1.26
N PRO A 177 2.46 4.99 1.25
CA PRO A 177 2.13 4.30 2.50
C PRO A 177 3.38 3.70 3.15
N THR A 178 3.35 3.59 4.48
CA THR A 178 4.31 2.81 5.27
C THR A 178 3.95 1.32 5.24
N ASN A 179 4.12 0.57 6.33
CA ASN A 179 3.84 -0.87 6.35
C ASN A 179 2.33 -1.12 6.47
N VAL A 180 1.67 -1.37 5.34
CA VAL A 180 0.24 -1.68 5.31
C VAL A 180 -0.04 -3.08 5.85
N PHE A 181 -1.10 -3.23 6.63
CA PHE A 181 -1.63 -4.52 7.07
C PHE A 181 -3.16 -4.50 7.16
N GLY A 182 -3.80 -5.66 7.11
CA GLY A 182 -5.24 -5.78 7.26
C GLY A 182 -5.84 -7.07 6.69
N PRO A 183 -7.17 -7.18 6.66
CA PRO A 183 -7.89 -8.25 5.95
C PRO A 183 -7.42 -8.41 4.50
N HIS A 184 -7.45 -9.64 3.97
CA HIS A 184 -7.03 -9.98 2.60
C HIS A 184 -5.54 -9.75 2.25
N ASP A 185 -4.67 -9.56 3.24
CA ASP A 185 -3.23 -9.52 3.05
C ASP A 185 -2.66 -10.88 2.54
N ASN A 186 -1.39 -10.89 2.16
CA ASN A 186 -0.62 -12.10 1.91
C ASN A 186 0.03 -12.60 3.21
N PHE A 187 -0.58 -13.59 3.83
CA PHE A 187 -0.15 -14.25 5.07
C PHE A 187 0.90 -15.36 4.82
N ASN A 188 1.43 -15.48 3.61
CA ASN A 188 2.48 -16.45 3.33
C ASN A 188 3.74 -16.16 4.16
N ILE A 189 4.24 -17.18 4.88
CA ILE A 189 5.35 -17.03 5.82
C ILE A 189 6.68 -16.71 5.13
N LYS A 190 6.87 -17.19 3.88
CA LYS A 190 8.12 -17.03 3.12
C LYS A 190 8.13 -15.75 2.31
N ASP A 191 6.99 -15.42 1.69
CA ASP A 191 6.87 -14.36 0.69
C ASP A 191 6.05 -13.15 1.16
N GLY A 192 5.37 -13.22 2.30
CA GLY A 192 4.56 -12.15 2.87
C GLY A 192 5.37 -11.08 3.61
N HIS A 193 4.66 -10.05 4.06
CA HIS A 193 5.24 -9.01 4.90
C HIS A 193 5.35 -9.45 6.37
N VAL A 194 6.09 -8.69 7.17
CA VAL A 194 6.43 -9.06 8.55
C VAL A 194 5.21 -9.32 9.42
N LEU A 195 4.24 -8.40 9.44
CA LEU A 195 3.06 -8.49 10.32
C LEU A 195 2.09 -9.63 9.93
N PRO A 196 1.65 -9.77 8.66
CA PRO A 196 0.82 -10.93 8.28
C PRO A 196 1.58 -12.27 8.44
N GLY A 197 2.90 -12.29 8.21
CA GLY A 197 3.73 -13.46 8.50
C GLY A 197 3.79 -13.82 9.99
N LEU A 198 3.86 -12.82 10.89
CA LEU A 198 3.80 -13.04 12.34
C LEU A 198 2.44 -13.60 12.78
N ILE A 199 1.34 -13.06 12.25
CA ILE A 199 -0.02 -13.55 12.52
C ILE A 199 -0.15 -15.03 12.13
N HIS A 200 0.31 -15.39 10.93
CA HIS A 200 0.23 -16.78 10.47
C HIS A 200 1.14 -17.71 11.29
N LYS A 201 2.37 -17.28 11.62
CA LYS A 201 3.25 -18.06 12.50
C LYS A 201 2.65 -18.28 13.88
N ALA A 202 2.04 -17.25 14.47
CA ALA A 202 1.38 -17.36 15.76
C ALA A 202 0.18 -18.31 15.72
N TYR A 203 -0.62 -18.25 14.64
CA TYR A 203 -1.72 -19.17 14.41
C TYR A 203 -1.26 -20.65 14.36
N ILE A 204 -0.21 -20.95 13.59
CA ILE A 204 0.35 -22.30 13.49
C ILE A 204 0.92 -22.73 14.84
N ALA A 205 1.73 -21.88 15.47
CA ALA A 205 2.35 -22.16 16.75
C ALA A 205 1.31 -22.50 17.83
N GLN A 206 0.18 -21.78 17.85
CA GLN A 206 -0.92 -22.04 18.76
C GLN A 206 -1.58 -23.41 18.52
N LYS A 207 -1.76 -23.79 17.25
CA LYS A 207 -2.38 -25.06 16.86
C LYS A 207 -1.47 -26.26 17.15
N GLU A 208 -0.17 -26.10 16.98
CA GLU A 208 0.83 -27.16 17.11
C GLU A 208 1.46 -27.24 18.51
N GLY A 209 1.24 -26.24 19.37
CA GLY A 209 1.92 -26.15 20.67
C GLY A 209 3.41 -25.87 20.55
N SER A 210 3.86 -25.25 19.45
CA SER A 210 5.25 -24.93 19.18
C SER A 210 5.58 -23.47 19.54
N PRO A 211 6.87 -23.09 19.66
CA PRO A 211 7.26 -21.70 19.87
C PRO A 211 6.95 -20.80 18.67
N LEU A 212 6.58 -19.54 18.93
CA LEU A 212 6.53 -18.51 17.90
C LEU A 212 7.96 -18.03 17.59
N VAL A 213 8.46 -18.38 16.40
CA VAL A 213 9.80 -17.98 15.94
C VAL A 213 9.74 -16.69 15.12
N VAL A 214 10.13 -15.57 15.73
CA VAL A 214 10.34 -14.28 15.05
C VAL A 214 11.69 -14.32 14.32
N TRP A 215 11.73 -13.83 13.08
CA TRP A 215 12.99 -13.78 12.32
C TRP A 215 13.72 -12.47 12.58
N GLY A 216 15.02 -12.56 12.84
CA GLY A 216 15.86 -11.43 13.22
C GLY A 216 15.86 -11.14 14.72
N SER A 217 16.52 -10.05 15.09
CA SER A 217 16.66 -9.57 16.47
C SER A 217 15.38 -8.98 17.06
N GLY A 218 14.42 -8.61 16.21
CA GLY A 218 13.21 -7.89 16.62
C GLY A 218 13.41 -6.38 16.84
N THR A 219 14.64 -5.87 16.75
CA THR A 219 14.98 -4.46 16.98
C THR A 219 14.59 -3.46 15.88
N PRO A 220 14.44 -3.84 14.58
CA PRO A 220 14.04 -2.90 13.54
C PRO A 220 12.69 -2.26 13.85
N ARG A 221 12.54 -0.98 13.50
CA ARG A 221 11.33 -0.20 13.78
C ARG A 221 10.56 0.18 12.52
N ARG A 222 9.24 0.16 12.59
CA ARG A 222 8.31 0.34 11.47
C ARG A 222 7.10 1.13 11.92
N GLN A 223 6.61 2.00 11.03
CA GLN A 223 5.27 2.56 11.12
C GLN A 223 4.31 1.65 10.37
N PHE A 224 3.25 1.21 11.05
CA PHE A 224 2.21 0.38 10.45
C PHE A 224 0.96 1.21 10.22
N ILE A 225 0.35 1.05 9.05
CA ILE A 225 -0.91 1.71 8.70
C ILE A 225 -1.97 0.64 8.40
N TYR A 226 -3.14 0.77 9.03
CA TYR A 226 -4.24 -0.15 8.79
C TYR A 226 -4.81 0.07 7.38
N SER A 227 -5.09 -1.01 6.67
CA SER A 227 -5.57 -0.93 5.27
C SER A 227 -6.86 -0.12 5.12
N LEU A 228 -7.78 -0.16 6.09
CA LEU A 228 -9.00 0.64 6.08
C LEU A 228 -8.73 2.14 6.27
N ASP A 229 -7.79 2.51 7.15
CA ASP A 229 -7.36 3.91 7.29
C ASP A 229 -6.70 4.42 6.01
N LEU A 230 -5.81 3.60 5.43
CA LEU A 230 -5.18 3.91 4.15
C LEU A 230 -6.21 4.06 3.03
N ALA A 231 -7.25 3.22 3.00
CA ALA A 231 -8.33 3.32 2.02
C ALA A 231 -9.10 4.64 2.16
N ARG A 232 -9.46 5.07 3.38
CA ARG A 232 -10.10 6.38 3.63
C ARG A 232 -9.24 7.53 3.13
N LEU A 233 -7.93 7.48 3.41
CA LEU A 233 -6.98 8.49 2.94
C LEU A 233 -6.80 8.46 1.41
N PHE A 234 -6.80 7.28 0.77
CA PHE A 234 -6.77 7.17 -0.69
C PHE A 234 -7.96 7.86 -1.35
N LEU A 235 -9.16 7.69 -0.78
CA LEU A 235 -10.36 8.35 -1.28
C LEU A 235 -10.25 9.87 -1.15
N TRP A 236 -9.73 10.36 -0.03
CA TRP A 236 -9.44 11.78 0.15
C TRP A 236 -8.40 12.30 -0.87
N VAL A 237 -7.30 11.57 -1.10
CA VAL A 237 -6.30 11.94 -2.10
C VAL A 237 -6.93 12.02 -3.50
N LEU A 238 -7.77 11.03 -3.84
CA LEU A 238 -8.44 10.98 -5.14
C LEU A 238 -9.37 12.18 -5.38
N THR A 239 -9.98 12.76 -4.35
CA THR A 239 -10.93 13.87 -4.52
C THR A 239 -10.31 15.24 -4.23
N GLU A 240 -9.47 15.37 -3.20
CA GLU A 240 -9.04 16.67 -2.67
C GLU A 240 -7.57 17.04 -2.97
N TYR A 241 -6.66 16.07 -3.11
CA TYR A 241 -5.20 16.37 -3.11
C TYR A 241 -4.65 16.79 -4.47
N GLN A 242 -4.40 18.09 -4.67
CA GLN A 242 -4.11 18.68 -6.00
C GLN A 242 -2.62 18.82 -6.34
N GLU A 243 -1.71 18.19 -5.61
CA GLU A 243 -0.29 18.24 -5.92
C GLU A 243 0.18 17.01 -6.71
N VAL A 244 1.14 17.23 -7.61
CA VAL A 244 1.86 16.17 -8.34
C VAL A 244 2.90 15.50 -7.45
N GLU A 245 3.51 16.29 -6.56
CA GLU A 245 4.42 15.74 -5.56
C GLU A 245 3.67 14.70 -4.72
N PRO A 246 4.28 13.54 -4.43
CA PRO A 246 3.64 12.53 -3.62
C PRO A 246 3.29 13.03 -2.21
N ILE A 247 2.46 12.25 -1.52
CA ILE A 247 2.13 12.45 -0.10
C ILE A 247 2.32 11.16 0.70
N ILE A 248 3.02 11.24 1.84
CA ILE A 248 3.18 10.14 2.78
C ILE A 248 1.87 9.92 3.53
N LEU A 249 1.35 8.69 3.45
CA LEU A 249 0.19 8.25 4.20
C LEU A 249 0.65 7.32 5.32
N SER A 250 0.89 7.90 6.49
CA SER A 250 1.41 7.19 7.66
C SER A 250 0.87 7.76 8.97
N VAL A 251 0.85 6.89 9.99
CA VAL A 251 0.84 7.30 11.40
C VAL A 251 2.04 8.20 11.73
N GLY A 252 1.99 8.86 12.90
CA GLY A 252 3.09 9.73 13.35
C GLY A 252 4.42 9.00 13.56
N GLU A 253 5.50 9.75 13.72
CA GLU A 253 6.84 9.20 14.01
C GLU A 253 6.89 8.59 15.42
N GLU A 254 6.11 9.17 16.34
CA GLU A 254 5.89 8.72 17.71
C GLU A 254 5.13 7.39 17.82
N GLU A 255 4.40 7.00 16.76
CA GLU A 255 3.64 5.74 16.70
C GLU A 255 4.44 4.60 16.05
N GLU A 256 5.72 4.82 15.72
CA GLU A 256 6.61 3.78 15.24
C GLU A 256 6.79 2.68 16.30
N VAL A 257 6.74 1.40 15.90
CA VAL A 257 6.95 0.24 16.79
C VAL A 257 8.04 -0.68 16.26
N SER A 258 8.74 -1.36 17.16
CA SER A 258 9.70 -2.42 16.83
C SER A 258 9.00 -3.70 16.38
N ILE A 259 9.72 -4.56 15.68
CA ILE A 259 9.22 -5.90 15.32
C ILE A 259 8.92 -6.74 16.57
N LYS A 260 9.70 -6.55 17.65
CA LYS A 260 9.43 -7.15 18.96
C LYS A 260 8.09 -6.67 19.54
N GLU A 261 7.86 -5.36 19.60
CA GLU A 261 6.58 -4.78 20.08
C GLU A 261 5.39 -5.24 19.22
N ALA A 262 5.58 -5.36 17.90
CA ALA A 262 4.57 -5.90 17.00
C ALA A 262 4.28 -7.40 17.26
N ALA A 263 5.32 -8.21 17.49
CA ALA A 263 5.15 -9.62 17.84
C ALA A 263 4.46 -9.81 19.20
N GLU A 264 4.81 -8.99 20.20
CA GLU A 264 4.14 -8.97 21.50
C GLU A 264 2.66 -8.60 21.38
N ALA A 265 2.32 -7.62 20.54
CA ALA A 265 0.94 -7.26 20.26
C ALA A 265 0.16 -8.40 19.58
N VAL A 266 0.79 -9.14 18.65
CA VAL A 266 0.18 -10.33 18.02
C VAL A 266 -0.09 -11.40 19.09
N VAL A 267 0.88 -11.67 19.96
CA VAL A 267 0.74 -12.66 21.05
C VAL A 267 -0.40 -12.31 21.99
N GLU A 268 -0.50 -11.04 22.38
CA GLU A 268 -1.58 -10.53 23.23
C GLU A 268 -2.95 -10.71 22.56
N VAL A 269 -3.10 -10.22 21.33
CA VAL A 269 -4.35 -10.24 20.56
C VAL A 269 -4.84 -11.67 20.31
N MET A 270 -3.94 -12.56 19.86
CA MET A 270 -4.26 -13.96 19.58
C MET A 270 -4.35 -14.83 20.83
N ARG A 271 -4.06 -14.26 22.02
CA ARG A 271 -4.01 -14.96 23.31
C ARG A 271 -3.05 -16.14 23.29
N PHE A 272 -1.96 -16.04 22.54
CA PHE A 272 -0.93 -17.08 22.45
C PHE A 272 -0.21 -17.23 23.80
N LYS A 273 -0.04 -18.48 24.26
CA LYS A 273 0.56 -18.80 25.57
C LYS A 273 1.91 -19.52 25.47
N GLY A 274 2.36 -19.83 24.25
CA GLY A 274 3.65 -20.49 24.02
C GLY A 274 4.83 -19.53 24.15
N GLN A 275 6.03 -20.08 24.02
CA GLN A 275 7.27 -19.31 24.05
C GLN A 275 7.43 -18.48 22.75
N VAL A 276 7.96 -17.28 22.87
CA VAL A 276 8.43 -16.46 21.73
C VAL A 276 9.95 -16.53 21.67
N THR A 277 10.49 -16.88 20.49
CA THR A 277 11.94 -16.96 20.25
C THR A 277 12.34 -16.13 19.04
N TYR A 278 13.62 -15.75 18.96
CA TYR A 278 14.17 -14.90 17.91
C TYR A 278 15.27 -15.64 17.17
N ASP A 279 15.07 -15.86 15.87
CA ASP A 279 16.06 -16.48 14.98
C ASP A 279 16.96 -15.40 14.39
N THR A 280 18.07 -15.12 15.09
CA THR A 280 19.09 -14.14 14.70
C THR A 280 19.97 -14.60 13.54
N THR A 281 19.78 -15.83 13.02
CA THR A 281 20.44 -16.27 11.78
C THR A 281 19.80 -15.63 10.54
N LYS A 282 18.58 -15.07 10.68
CA LYS A 282 17.87 -14.34 9.62
C LYS A 282 18.20 -12.85 9.66
N ALA A 283 18.25 -12.23 8.49
CA ALA A 283 18.56 -10.81 8.35
C ALA A 283 17.43 -9.91 8.88
N ASP A 284 17.81 -8.86 9.62
CA ASP A 284 16.91 -7.83 10.16
C ASP A 284 16.33 -6.89 9.09
N GLY A 285 17.01 -6.77 7.95
CA GLY A 285 16.74 -5.72 6.96
C GLY A 285 17.17 -4.33 7.46
N GLN A 286 16.57 -3.27 6.91
CA GLN A 286 16.91 -1.90 7.29
C GLN A 286 16.44 -1.60 8.71
N PHE A 287 17.26 -0.95 9.53
CA PHE A 287 16.93 -0.70 10.94
C PHE A 287 15.71 0.20 11.10
N LYS A 288 15.68 1.36 10.42
CA LYS A 288 14.58 2.34 10.44
C LYS A 288 14.17 2.74 9.02
N LYS A 289 12.92 3.21 8.90
CA LYS A 289 12.32 3.83 7.72
C LYS A 289 11.34 4.93 8.14
N THR A 290 11.66 5.63 9.22
CA THR A 290 10.78 6.60 9.87
C THR A 290 10.41 7.71 8.89
N ALA A 291 9.13 7.80 8.54
CA ALA A 291 8.57 8.74 7.58
C ALA A 291 7.74 9.80 8.30
N SER A 292 7.93 11.06 7.90
CA SER A 292 7.16 12.17 8.43
C SER A 292 5.79 12.21 7.77
N ASN A 293 4.74 12.37 8.57
CA ASN A 293 3.39 12.63 8.06
C ASN A 293 3.01 14.12 8.15
N ALA A 294 3.99 15.01 8.28
CA ALA A 294 3.76 16.45 8.44
C ALA A 294 2.87 17.03 7.33
N LYS A 295 3.13 16.65 6.06
CA LYS A 295 2.31 17.05 4.91
C LYS A 295 0.85 16.59 5.06
N LEU A 296 0.63 15.31 5.39
CA LEU A 296 -0.71 14.78 5.67
C LEU A 296 -1.40 15.52 6.82
N ARG A 297 -0.68 15.85 7.90
CA ARG A 297 -1.25 16.57 9.06
C ARG A 297 -1.62 18.01 8.75
N GLN A 298 -0.97 18.67 7.79
CA GLN A 298 -1.40 19.99 7.30
C GLN A 298 -2.74 19.91 6.58
N TYR A 299 -2.94 18.88 5.74
CA TYR A 299 -4.17 18.69 4.98
C TYR A 299 -5.32 18.08 5.79
N CYS A 300 -5.02 17.15 6.68
CA CYS A 300 -5.99 16.36 7.44
C CYS A 300 -5.64 16.32 8.94
N PRO A 301 -5.60 17.48 9.63
CA PRO A 301 -5.19 17.56 11.03
C PRO A 301 -6.10 16.76 11.97
N SER A 302 -7.38 16.60 11.61
CA SER A 302 -8.39 15.88 12.39
C SER A 302 -8.50 14.39 12.07
N PHE A 303 -7.74 13.88 11.08
CA PHE A 303 -7.80 12.46 10.75
C PHE A 303 -7.28 11.62 11.92
N THR A 304 -8.12 10.70 12.40
CA THR A 304 -7.79 9.82 13.53
C THR A 304 -7.53 8.43 12.98
N PHE A 305 -6.33 7.91 13.19
CA PHE A 305 -5.98 6.54 12.82
C PHE A 305 -6.62 5.54 13.78
N THR A 306 -6.93 4.36 13.27
CA THR A 306 -7.38 3.24 14.09
C THR A 306 -6.23 2.82 15.01
N PRO A 307 -6.44 2.71 16.35
CA PRO A 307 -5.38 2.30 17.26
C PRO A 307 -4.73 0.97 16.84
N PHE A 308 -3.39 0.90 16.85
CA PHE A 308 -2.64 -0.25 16.30
C PHE A 308 -3.13 -1.61 16.83
N LYS A 309 -3.33 -1.73 18.16
CA LYS A 309 -3.83 -2.99 18.76
C LYS A 309 -5.25 -3.35 18.31
N GLN A 310 -6.12 -2.36 18.09
CA GLN A 310 -7.47 -2.58 17.59
C GLN A 310 -7.43 -3.10 16.14
N ALA A 311 -6.72 -2.39 15.26
CA ALA A 311 -6.55 -2.80 13.86
C ALA A 311 -5.91 -4.19 13.75
N LEU A 312 -4.93 -4.49 14.62
CA LEU A 312 -4.30 -5.81 14.69
C LEU A 312 -5.30 -6.88 15.12
N LYS A 313 -6.13 -6.59 16.12
CA LYS A 313 -7.20 -7.49 16.55
C LYS A 313 -8.18 -7.81 15.43
N GLU A 314 -8.69 -6.79 14.75
CA GLU A 314 -9.61 -6.97 13.62
C GLU A 314 -8.97 -7.82 12.50
N THR A 315 -7.68 -7.60 12.23
CA THR A 315 -6.92 -8.37 11.23
C THR A 315 -6.73 -9.83 11.64
N CYS A 316 -6.36 -10.09 12.90
CA CYS A 316 -6.23 -11.43 13.44
C CYS A 316 -7.55 -12.18 13.44
N ASP A 317 -8.64 -11.53 13.89
CA ASP A 317 -9.98 -12.11 13.91
C ASP A 317 -10.43 -12.47 12.49
N TRP A 318 -10.21 -11.58 11.51
CA TRP A 318 -10.47 -11.85 10.11
C TRP A 318 -9.67 -13.04 9.60
N PHE A 319 -8.37 -13.11 9.90
CA PHE A 319 -7.49 -14.20 9.45
C PHE A 319 -7.94 -15.56 10.02
N VAL A 320 -8.28 -15.62 11.31
CA VAL A 320 -8.78 -16.84 11.95
C VAL A 320 -10.10 -17.28 11.32
N ALA A 321 -11.04 -16.35 11.14
CA ALA A 321 -12.36 -16.64 10.57
C ALA A 321 -12.30 -17.05 9.09
N ASN A 322 -11.28 -16.60 8.34
CA ASN A 322 -11.16 -16.81 6.90
C ASN A 322 -9.94 -17.65 6.51
N TYR A 323 -9.34 -18.39 7.46
CA TYR A 323 -8.04 -19.06 7.30
C TYR A 323 -7.94 -19.90 6.02
N ASP A 324 -9.00 -20.63 5.67
CA ASP A 324 -9.00 -21.52 4.50
C ASP A 324 -8.93 -20.76 3.18
N SER A 325 -9.57 -19.59 3.10
CA SER A 325 -9.63 -18.74 1.91
C SER A 325 -8.55 -17.65 1.86
N ALA A 326 -7.89 -17.39 3.00
CA ALA A 326 -6.80 -16.42 3.08
C ALA A 326 -5.59 -16.85 2.24
N ARG A 327 -4.91 -15.86 1.64
CA ARG A 327 -3.66 -16.08 0.90
C ARG A 327 -2.56 -16.44 1.90
N LYS A 328 -2.07 -17.68 1.85
CA LYS A 328 -1.14 -18.24 2.84
C LYS A 328 -0.04 -19.08 2.20
#